data_AF-A0A4R4X1M5-F1
#
_entry.id   AF-A0A4R4X1M5-F1
#
_cell.length_a   1.000
_cell.length_b   1.000
_cell.length_c   1.000
_cell.angle_alpha   90.00
_cell.angle_beta   90.00
_cell.angle_gamma   90.00
#
_symmetry.space_group_name_H-M   'P 1'
#
loop_
_entity.id
_entity.type
_entity.pdbx_description
1 polymer ?
#
loop_
_entity_poly.entity_id
_entity_poly.type
_entity_poly.pdbx_seq_one_letter_code
_entity_poly.pdbx_strand_id
1 'polypeptide(L)' 'MTPFNAVRSPAGDIVVFYVGAEPRLTAEQALAFADQLRALAAEPGPTPAGAPGHRRHAAA' A
#
# COMPACT_ATOMS: atom_id res chain seq x y z
N MET A 1 11.74 -7.53 -16.37
CA MET A 1 11.87 -7.59 -14.90
C MET A 1 12.20 -6.17 -14.43
N THR A 2 11.32 -5.56 -13.61
CA THR A 2 11.52 -4.19 -13.09
C THR A 2 12.39 -4.25 -11.83
N PRO A 3 13.42 -3.39 -11.68
CA PRO A 3 14.30 -3.42 -10.50
C PRO A 3 13.64 -2.82 -9.25
N PHE A 4 12.49 -2.18 -9.41
CA PHE A 4 11.63 -1.71 -8.32
C PHE A 4 10.45 -2.66 -8.13
N ASN A 5 10.09 -2.91 -6.87
CA ASN A 5 8.89 -3.62 -6.49
C ASN A 5 8.21 -2.88 -5.34
N ALA A 6 6.89 -2.97 -5.23
CA ALA A 6 6.14 -2.35 -4.16
C ALA A 6 5.13 -3.33 -3.58
N VAL A 7 4.93 -3.27 -2.26
CA VAL A 7 3.93 -4.06 -1.53
C VAL A 7 3.22 -3.19 -0.51
N ARG A 8 2.01 -3.58 -0.12
CA ARG A 8 1.34 -2.96 1.01
C ARG A 8 1.77 -3.62 2.32
N SER A 9 2.16 -2.82 3.30
CA SER A 9 2.48 -3.29 4.64
C SER A 9 1.19 -3.62 5.42
N PRO A 10 1.26 -4.46 6.47
CA PRO A 10 0.11 -4.69 7.35
C PRO A 10 -0.44 -3.42 8.03
N ALA A 11 0.39 -2.38 8.18
CA ALA A 11 -0.02 -1.09 8.73
C ALA A 11 -0.75 -0.20 7.69
N GLY A 12 -0.77 -0.60 6.43
CA GLY A 12 -1.44 0.11 5.34
C GLY A 12 -0.51 0.96 4.46
N ASP A 13 0.75 1.15 4.85
CA ASP A 13 1.73 1.88 4.06
C ASP A 13 2.12 1.12 2.79
N ILE A 14 2.51 1.82 1.73
CA ILE A 14 3.12 1.22 0.55
C ILE A 14 4.64 1.25 0.71
N VAL A 15 5.26 0.07 0.72
CA VAL A 15 6.71 -0.11 0.86
C VAL A 15 7.30 -0.39 -0.51
N VAL A 16 8.32 0.39 -0.90
CA VAL A 16 9.03 0.26 -2.16
C VAL A 16 10.41 -0.34 -1.92
N PHE A 17 10.73 -1.39 -2.68
CA PHE A 17 12.02 -2.04 -2.71
C PHE A 17 12.70 -1.77 -4.04
N TYR A 18 14.02 -1.63 -3.97
CA TYR A 18 14.88 -1.52 -5.13
C TYR A 18 15.93 -2.63 -5.08
N VAL A 19 16.08 -3.39 -6.16
CA VAL A 19 17.06 -4.46 -6.31
C VAL A 19 17.82 -4.25 -7.62
N GLY A 20 19.06 -3.79 -7.51
CA GLY A 20 19.98 -3.64 -8.62
C GLY A 20 21.20 -2.79 -8.27
N ALA A 21 21.99 -2.44 -9.28
CA ALA A 21 23.20 -1.62 -9.12
C ALA A 21 22.91 -0.12 -8.96
N GLU A 22 21.92 0.43 -9.69
CA GLU A 22 21.50 1.84 -9.63
C GLU A 22 19.97 2.04 -9.72
N PRO A 23 19.36 2.94 -8.92
CA PRO A 23 17.92 3.15 -8.84
C PRO A 23 17.39 3.96 -10.03
N ARG A 24 17.53 3.40 -11.23
CA ARG A 24 17.11 4.01 -12.50
C ARG A 24 16.07 3.13 -13.18
N LEU A 25 15.16 3.79 -13.90
CA LEU A 25 14.12 3.17 -14.72
C LEU A 25 14.16 3.77 -16.12
N THR A 26 13.90 2.96 -17.14
CA THR A 26 13.49 3.50 -18.44
C THR A 26 12.08 4.11 -18.32
N ALA A 27 11.68 4.94 -19.29
CA ALA A 27 10.34 5.54 -19.31
C ALA A 27 9.22 4.47 -19.25
N GLU A 28 9.37 3.38 -20.02
CA GLU A 28 8.43 2.27 -20.02
C GLU A 28 8.32 1.58 -18.65
N GLN A 29 9.45 1.33 -17.99
CA GLN A 29 9.47 0.73 -16.66
C GLN A 29 8.89 1.67 -15.59
N ALA A 30 9.11 2.97 -15.73
CA ALA A 30 8.53 3.98 -14.84
C ALA A 30 7.01 4.01 -14.92
N LEU A 31 6.45 3.94 -16.14
CA LEU A 31 5.00 3.87 -16.34
C LEU A 31 4.43 2.59 -15.74
N ALA A 32 5.03 1.43 -16.03
CA ALA A 32 4.57 0.16 -15.48
C ALA A 32 4.62 0.14 -13.94
N PHE A 33 5.66 0.72 -13.33
CA PHE A 33 5.77 0.81 -11.88
C PHE A 33 4.75 1.80 -11.28
N ALA A 34 4.45 2.91 -11.96
CA ALA A 34 3.42 3.84 -11.54
C ALA A 34 2.02 3.19 -11.51
N ASP A 35 1.72 2.34 -12.50
CA ASP A 35 0.46 1.58 -12.53
C ASP A 35 0.37 0.58 -11.36
N GLN A 36 1.46 -0.09 -11.01
CA GLN A 36 1.52 -0.94 -9.81
C GLN A 36 1.24 -0.14 -8.52
N LEU A 37 1.84 1.04 -8.36
CA LEU A 37 1.62 1.90 -7.20
C LEU A 37 0.16 2.38 -7.13
N ARG A 38 -0.44 2.73 -8.28
CA ARG A 38 -1.84 3.13 -8.35
C ARG A 38 -2.77 2.00 -7.94
N ALA A 39 -2.53 0.77 -8.40
CA ALA A 39 -3.28 -0.40 -8.00
C ALA A 39 -3.18 -0.63 -6.47
N LEU A 40 -1.96 -0.59 -5.93
CA LEU A 40 -1.73 -0.72 -4.49
C LEU A 40 -2.34 0.39 -3.66
N ALA A 41 -2.56 1.59 -4.20
CA ALA A 41 -3.22 2.69 -3.49
C ALA A 41 -4.75 2.57 -3.51
N ALA A 42 -5.32 1.95 -4.54
CA ALA A 42 -6.76 1.82 -4.72
C ALA A 42 -7.40 0.71 -3.87
N GLU A 43 -6.63 -0.32 -3.49
CA GLU A 43 -7.10 -1.38 -2.62
C GLU A 43 -7.59 -0.79 -1.27
N PRO A 44 -8.75 -1.17 -0.72
CA PRO A 44 -9.16 -0.72 0.60
C PRO A 44 -8.17 -1.24 1.64
N GLY A 45 -7.61 -0.35 2.47
CA GLY A 45 -6.75 -0.74 3.59
C GLY A 45 -7.53 -1.60 4.59
N PRO A 46 -6.87 -2.41 5.43
CA PRO A 46 -7.56 -3.08 6.52
C PRO A 46 -8.24 -2.00 7.37
N THR A 47 -9.58 -2.01 7.41
CA THR A 47 -10.33 -1.19 8.36
C THR A 47 -9.75 -1.51 9.74
N PRO A 48 -9.31 -0.52 10.54
CA PRO A 48 -8.83 -0.80 11.88
C PRO A 48 -9.97 -1.50 12.64
N ALA A 49 -9.84 -2.81 12.81
CA ALA A 49 -10.77 -3.63 13.56
C ALA A 49 -10.62 -3.27 15.04
N GLY A 50 -11.33 -2.23 15.47
CA GLY A 50 -11.33 -1.84 16.88
C GLY A 50 -11.48 -0.35 17.12
N ALA A 51 -12.55 0.28 16.65
CA ALA A 51 -13.20 1.26 17.51
C ALA A 51 -14.16 0.46 18.40
N PRO A 52 -13.95 0.37 19.72
CA PRO A 52 -14.95 -0.19 20.61
C PRO A 52 -16.22 0.63 20.41
N GLY A 53 -17.27 -0.01 19.87
CA GLY A 53 -18.57 0.60 19.78
C GLY A 53 -18.93 1.14 21.16
N HIS A 54 -19.20 2.44 21.23
CA HIS A 54 -19.71 3.09 22.42
C HIS A 54 -20.91 2.28 22.92
N ARG A 55 -20.67 1.47 23.95
CA ARG A 55 -21.66 0.67 24.64
C ARG A 55 -22.65 1.67 25.21
N ARG A 56 -23.74 1.94 24.49
CA ARG A 56 -24.89 2.65 25.04
C ARG A 56 -25.43 1.75 26.13
N HIS A 57 -25.03 2.04 27.37
CA HIS A 57 -25.76 1.63 28.55
C HIS A 57 -27.16 2.25 28.41
N ALA A 58 -28.12 1.47 27.91
CA ALA A 58 -29.52 1.77 28.10
C ALA A 58 -29.82 1.47 29.57
N ALA A 59 -29.87 2.53 30.36
CA ALA A 59 -30.53 2.54 31.66
C ALA A 59 -31.97 3.00 31.43
N ALA A 60 -32.93 2.11 31.69
CA ALA A 60 -34.28 2.36 32.22
C ALA A 60 -35.04 1.04 32.24
#